data_AF-A0A2V9X922-F1
#
_entry.id   AF-A0A2V9X922-F1
#
_cell.length_a   1.000
_cell.length_b   1.000
_cell.length_c   1.000
_cell.angle_alpha   90.00
_cell.angle_beta   90.00
_cell.angle_gamma   90.00
#
_symmetry.space_group_name_H-M   'P 1'
#
loop_
_entity.id
_entity.type
_entity.pdbx_description
1 polymer ?
#
loop_
_entity_poly.entity_id
_entity_poly.type
_entity_poly.pdbx_seq_one_letter_code
_entity_poly.pdbx_strand_id
1 'polypeptide(L)'
;MGSLSIAAVGTAAFSYQYLEPNVLYEPSPVVNAGKPDRYPLDSVTLDVNNGIYIIHSQEGYFSISAVCTHLGCLTAWKQELGIIACPCHGSKFEQSGKKIEGPAPKPLPWKRVWLNDDGDLLVDRSTDVPPLARDSFVRV
;
A
#
# COMPACT_ATOMS: atom_id res chain seq x y z
N MET A 1 1.21 -42.19 -41.28
CA MET A 1 2.37 -41.47 -40.70
C MET A 1 2.18 -39.94 -40.60
N GLY A 2 1.46 -39.29 -41.52
CA GLY A 2 1.30 -37.81 -41.51
C GLY A 2 0.51 -37.24 -40.32
N SER A 3 -0.67 -37.79 -40.01
CA SER A 3 -1.55 -37.26 -38.96
C SER A 3 -0.98 -37.36 -37.54
N LEU A 4 -0.29 -38.45 -37.22
CA LEU A 4 0.42 -38.65 -35.95
C LEU A 4 1.53 -37.61 -35.74
N SER A 5 2.23 -37.23 -36.81
CA SER A 5 3.31 -36.25 -36.75
C SER A 5 2.76 -34.84 -36.49
N ILE A 6 1.64 -34.47 -37.13
CA ILE A 6 0.98 -33.17 -36.92
C ILE A 6 0.43 -33.05 -35.49
N ALA A 7 -0.20 -34.12 -34.98
CA ALA A 7 -0.71 -34.14 -33.61
C ALA A 7 0.42 -33.98 -32.58
N ALA A 8 1.53 -34.71 -32.75
CA ALA A 8 2.67 -34.61 -31.84
C ALA A 8 3.28 -33.19 -31.80
N VAL A 9 3.43 -32.55 -32.97
CA VAL A 9 3.92 -31.16 -33.07
C VAL A 9 2.94 -30.18 -32.41
N GLY A 10 1.64 -30.34 -32.67
CA GLY A 10 0.61 -29.49 -32.06
C GLY A 10 0.56 -29.61 -30.54
N THR A 11 0.63 -30.84 -30.00
CA THR A 11 0.70 -31.07 -28.56
C THR A 11 1.97 -30.47 -27.96
N ALA A 12 3.13 -30.66 -28.57
CA ALA A 12 4.38 -30.08 -28.07
C ALA A 12 4.35 -28.54 -28.04
N ALA A 13 3.80 -27.90 -29.08
CA ALA A 13 3.66 -26.45 -29.14
C ALA A 13 2.69 -25.91 -28.07
N PHE A 14 1.54 -26.57 -27.88
CA PHE A 14 0.58 -26.19 -26.83
C PHE A 14 1.13 -26.43 -25.42
N SER A 15 1.84 -27.53 -25.20
CA SER A 15 2.50 -27.81 -23.93
C SER A 15 3.57 -26.76 -23.61
N TYR A 16 4.33 -26.33 -24.61
CA TYR A 16 5.31 -25.26 -24.44
C TYR A 16 4.63 -23.93 -24.05
N GLN A 17 3.57 -23.53 -24.75
CA GLN A 17 2.81 -22.32 -24.42
C GLN A 17 2.11 -22.38 -23.05
N TYR A 18 1.64 -23.56 -22.63
CA TYR A 18 1.06 -23.74 -21.29
C TYR A 18 2.11 -23.62 -20.17
N LEU A 19 3.36 -24.01 -20.46
CA LEU A 19 4.48 -23.90 -19.54
C LEU A 19 5.13 -22.52 -19.54
N GLU A 20 4.85 -21.65 -20.53
CA GLU A 20 5.29 -20.26 -20.52
C GLU A 20 4.45 -19.48 -19.49
N PRO A 21 5.03 -19.09 -18.34
CA PRO A 21 4.30 -18.32 -17.35
C PRO A 21 4.03 -16.93 -17.92
N ASN A 22 2.75 -16.55 -18.00
CA ASN A 22 2.39 -15.18 -18.34
C ASN A 22 2.72 -14.30 -17.13
N VAL A 23 3.88 -13.63 -17.16
CA VAL A 23 4.29 -12.71 -16.09
C VAL A 23 3.54 -11.40 -16.31
N LEU A 24 2.44 -11.23 -15.58
CA LEU A 24 1.78 -9.93 -15.47
C LEU A 24 2.76 -8.98 -14.77
N TYR A 25 3.21 -7.95 -15.49
CA TYR A 25 4.02 -6.89 -14.92
C TYR A 25 3.17 -6.11 -13.92
N GLU A 26 3.42 -6.32 -12.64
CA GLU A 26 2.78 -5.56 -11.57
C GLU A 26 3.74 -4.45 -11.09
N PRO A 27 3.29 -3.19 -10.98
CA PRO A 27 4.14 -2.10 -10.51
C PRO A 27 4.78 -2.43 -9.16
N SER A 28 5.98 -1.90 -8.93
CA SER A 28 6.70 -2.09 -7.67
C SER A 28 5.78 -1.81 -6.46
N PRO A 29 5.73 -2.70 -5.46
CA PRO A 29 4.99 -2.44 -4.24
C PRO A 29 5.64 -1.31 -3.42
N VAL A 30 6.93 -1.03 -3.65
CA VAL A 30 7.69 0.03 -3.02
C VAL A 30 7.51 1.35 -3.76
N VAL A 31 7.01 2.33 -3.03
CA VAL A 31 6.74 3.70 -3.50
C VAL A 31 7.84 4.61 -3.00
N ASN A 32 8.41 5.42 -3.89
CA ASN A 32 9.25 6.55 -3.50
C ASN A 32 8.37 7.76 -3.22
N ALA A 33 8.27 8.15 -1.94
CA ALA A 33 7.52 9.32 -1.48
C ALA A 33 8.34 10.62 -1.52
N GLY A 34 9.62 10.56 -1.88
CA GLY A 34 10.54 11.69 -1.95
C GLY A 34 11.05 12.11 -0.58
N LYS A 35 11.63 13.32 -0.52
CA LYS A 35 12.32 13.83 0.67
C LYS A 35 11.40 14.02 1.88
N PRO A 36 11.77 13.54 3.09
CA PRO A 36 10.96 13.70 4.29
C PRO A 36 10.61 15.16 4.65
N ASP A 37 11.50 16.11 4.33
CA ASP A 37 11.32 17.54 4.61
C ASP A 37 10.08 18.16 3.95
N ARG A 38 9.54 17.52 2.90
CA ARG A 38 8.31 17.96 2.24
C ARG A 38 7.05 17.79 3.11
N TYR A 39 7.14 17.01 4.18
CA TYR A 39 6.04 16.71 5.09
C TYR A 39 6.26 17.51 6.39
N PRO A 40 5.50 18.60 6.63
CA PRO A 40 5.61 19.38 7.85
C PRO A 40 5.30 18.55 9.10
N LEU A 41 5.78 18.99 10.26
CA LEU A 41 5.43 18.37 11.54
C LEU A 41 3.90 18.37 11.74
N ASP A 42 3.38 17.27 12.30
CA ASP A 42 1.95 17.01 12.53
C ASP A 42 1.09 17.02 11.25
N SER A 43 1.70 16.78 10.09
CA SER A 43 0.99 16.66 8.82
C SER A 43 0.49 15.24 8.53
N VAL A 44 -0.63 15.17 7.83
CA VAL A 44 -1.18 13.93 7.24
C VAL A 44 -1.35 14.18 5.75
N THR A 45 -0.47 13.57 4.95
CA THR A 45 -0.47 13.76 3.49
C THR A 45 -0.98 12.51 2.81
N LEU A 46 -2.01 12.65 1.97
CA LEU A 46 -2.56 11.57 1.16
C LEU A 46 -1.83 11.47 -0.18
N ASP A 47 -1.28 10.31 -0.50
CA ASP A 47 -0.89 9.93 -1.85
C ASP A 47 -2.02 9.09 -2.47
N VAL A 48 -2.83 9.75 -3.31
CA VAL A 48 -3.99 9.16 -3.97
C VAL A 48 -3.60 8.05 -4.95
N ASN A 49 -2.49 8.22 -5.67
CA ASN A 49 -2.07 7.27 -6.70
C ASN A 49 -1.57 5.96 -6.08
N ASN A 50 -0.98 6.05 -4.89
CA ASN A 50 -0.42 4.90 -4.20
C ASN A 50 -1.31 4.35 -3.09
N GLY A 51 -2.39 5.06 -2.74
CA GLY A 51 -3.36 4.62 -1.74
C GLY A 51 -2.76 4.57 -0.34
N ILE A 52 -1.89 5.52 0.01
CA ILE A 52 -1.21 5.60 1.31
C ILE A 52 -1.32 7.00 1.91
N TYR A 53 -1.29 7.06 3.23
CA TYR A 53 -1.00 8.29 3.96
C TYR A 53 0.46 8.29 4.40
N ILE A 54 1.06 9.47 4.40
CA ILE A 54 2.35 9.74 5.01
C ILE A 54 2.09 10.72 6.14
N ILE A 55 2.48 10.31 7.35
CA ILE A 55 2.25 11.06 8.57
C ILE A 55 3.60 11.41 9.18
N HIS A 56 3.78 12.69 9.50
CA HIS A 56 4.91 13.16 10.27
C HIS A 56 4.41 13.54 11.67
N SER A 57 4.81 12.78 12.69
CA SER A 57 4.57 13.09 14.09
C SER A 57 5.87 13.52 14.78
N GLN A 58 5.79 13.89 16.06
CA GLN A 58 6.97 14.26 16.86
C GLN A 58 8.01 13.14 16.99
N GLU A 59 7.61 11.87 16.82
CA GLU A 59 8.55 10.75 16.85
C GLU A 59 9.26 10.54 15.51
N GLY A 60 8.77 11.19 14.44
CA GLY A 60 9.21 11.07 13.05
C GLY A 60 8.12 10.62 12.07
N TYR A 61 8.49 9.85 11.04
CA TYR A 61 7.62 9.53 9.90
C TYR A 61 7.10 8.09 9.94
N PHE A 62 5.82 7.92 9.61
CA PHE A 62 5.23 6.61 9.34
C PHE A 62 4.22 6.68 8.20
N SER A 63 3.87 5.51 7.66
CA SER A 63 2.86 5.38 6.62
C SER A 63 1.80 4.36 7.01
N ILE A 64 0.56 4.64 6.62
CA ILE A 64 -0.57 3.73 6.74
C ILE A 64 -1.30 3.66 5.40
N SER A 65 -2.03 2.58 5.16
CA SER A 65 -2.90 2.48 3.99
C SER A 65 -4.01 3.53 4.05
N ALA A 66 -4.28 4.18 2.92
CA ALA A 66 -5.47 5.01 2.74
C ALA A 66 -6.70 4.22 2.28
N VAL A 67 -6.53 2.92 2.02
CA VAL A 67 -7.58 2.02 1.55
C VAL A 67 -8.40 1.50 2.73
N CYS A 68 -9.69 1.78 2.72
CA CYS A 68 -10.63 1.34 3.75
C CYS A 68 -10.70 -0.19 3.81
N THR A 69 -10.48 -0.77 4.99
CA THR A 69 -10.53 -2.23 5.18
C THR A 69 -11.93 -2.83 5.14
N HIS A 70 -12.98 -2.03 4.89
CA HIS A 70 -14.34 -2.53 4.65
C HIS A 70 -14.44 -3.18 3.27
N LEU A 71 -14.39 -2.36 2.20
CA LEU A 71 -14.57 -2.78 0.81
C LEU A 71 -13.58 -2.10 -0.15
N GLY A 72 -12.50 -1.51 0.35
CA GLY A 72 -11.42 -1.01 -0.50
C GLY A 72 -11.57 0.43 -1.02
N CYS A 73 -12.56 1.21 -0.55
CA CYS A 73 -12.66 2.62 -0.93
C CYS A 73 -11.46 3.43 -0.42
N LEU A 74 -11.00 4.40 -1.21
CA LEU A 74 -10.03 5.39 -0.73
C LEU A 74 -10.69 6.28 0.34
N THR A 75 -10.03 6.39 1.49
CA THR A 75 -10.46 7.25 2.60
C THR A 75 -9.97 8.68 2.41
N ALA A 76 -10.50 9.61 3.20
CA ALA A 76 -10.06 11.00 3.21
C ALA A 76 -9.70 11.46 4.63
N TRP A 77 -8.59 12.19 4.75
CA TRP A 77 -8.26 12.93 5.97
C TRP A 77 -9.22 14.11 6.15
N LYS A 78 -9.73 14.27 7.37
CA LYS A 78 -10.61 15.37 7.79
C LYS A 78 -9.91 16.15 8.89
N GLN A 79 -9.14 17.16 8.49
CA GLN A 79 -8.28 17.93 9.37
C GLN A 79 -9.06 18.62 10.50
N GLU A 80 -10.27 19.09 10.22
CA GLU A 80 -11.13 19.78 11.19
C GLU A 80 -11.59 18.87 12.33
N LEU A 81 -11.63 17.56 12.07
CA LEU A 81 -12.08 16.53 12.99
C LEU A 81 -10.93 15.68 13.55
N GLY A 82 -9.72 15.78 12.97
CA GLY A 82 -8.58 14.94 13.34
C GLY A 82 -8.78 13.45 13.03
N ILE A 83 -9.60 13.12 12.03
CA ILE A 83 -9.94 11.73 11.68
C ILE A 83 -9.75 11.42 10.19
N ILE A 84 -9.59 10.14 9.90
CA ILE A 84 -9.69 9.60 8.54
C ILE A 84 -11.10 9.04 8.37
N ALA A 85 -11.83 9.50 7.35
CA ALA A 85 -13.21 9.11 7.08
C ALA A 85 -13.34 8.42 5.72
N CYS A 86 -14.04 7.29 5.68
CA CYS A 86 -14.40 6.59 4.46
C CYS A 86 -15.73 7.14 3.89
N PRO A 87 -15.75 7.73 2.68
CA PRO A 87 -16.95 8.36 2.12
C PRO A 87 -18.02 7.36 1.68
N CYS A 88 -17.68 6.08 1.51
CA CYS A 88 -18.62 5.09 0.97
C CYS A 88 -19.68 4.63 1.99
N HIS A 89 -19.26 4.27 3.20
CA HIS A 89 -20.14 3.68 4.23
C HIS A 89 -19.86 4.22 5.64
N GLY A 90 -19.10 5.31 5.76
CA GLY A 90 -18.93 6.03 7.03
C GLY A 90 -17.99 5.39 8.05
N SER A 91 -17.10 4.46 7.66
CA SER A 91 -16.05 4.00 8.58
C SER A 91 -15.11 5.15 8.94
N LYS A 92 -14.77 5.28 10.22
CA LYS A 92 -13.87 6.34 10.73
C LYS A 92 -12.69 5.73 11.46
N PHE A 93 -11.53 6.37 11.30
CA PHE A 93 -10.27 5.95 11.88
C PHE A 93 -9.55 7.16 12.49
N GLU A 94 -8.75 6.93 13.53
CA GLU A 94 -7.81 7.91 14.06
C GLU A 94 -6.71 8.19 13.03
N GLN A 95 -5.92 9.26 13.22
CA GLN A 95 -4.71 9.53 12.44
C GLN A 95 -3.72 8.35 12.44
N SER A 96 -3.69 7.58 13.53
CA SER A 96 -2.90 6.34 13.67
C SER A 96 -3.42 5.18 12.82
N GLY A 97 -4.55 5.33 12.13
CA GLY A 97 -5.24 4.24 11.42
C GLY A 97 -6.11 3.36 12.32
N LYS A 98 -6.10 3.55 13.65
CA LYS A 98 -6.96 2.80 14.56
C LYS A 98 -8.44 3.05 14.25
N LYS A 99 -9.22 1.97 14.14
CA LYS A 99 -10.68 2.06 13.90
C LYS A 99 -11.37 2.76 15.07
N ILE A 100 -12.23 3.72 14.75
CA ILE A 100 -13.14 4.39 15.68
C ILE A 100 -14.54 3.77 15.57
N GLU A 101 -15.15 3.85 14.38
CA GLU A 101 -16.53 3.40 14.16
C GLU A 101 -16.80 2.96 12.71
N GLY A 102 -17.99 2.42 12.47
CA GLY A 102 -18.47 1.98 11.17
C GLY A 102 -18.17 0.52 10.82
N PRO A 103 -18.51 0.10 9.59
CA PRO A 103 -18.53 -1.31 9.19
C PRO A 103 -17.14 -1.93 8.94
N ALA A 104 -16.07 -1.15 8.84
CA ALA A 104 -14.72 -1.68 8.68
C ALA A 104 -14.38 -2.68 9.80
N PRO A 105 -13.91 -3.91 9.49
CA PRO A 105 -13.66 -4.93 10.52
C PRO A 105 -12.33 -4.74 11.27
N LYS A 106 -11.41 -3.93 10.75
CA LYS A 106 -10.03 -3.79 11.22
C LYS A 106 -9.55 -2.33 11.14
N PRO A 107 -8.46 -1.97 11.85
CA PRO A 107 -7.72 -0.73 11.61
C PRO A 107 -7.15 -0.63 10.19
N LEU A 108 -6.80 0.58 9.75
CA LEU A 108 -5.97 0.79 8.57
C LEU A 108 -4.56 0.23 8.85
N PRO A 109 -4.02 -0.65 7.99
CA PRO A 109 -2.73 -1.26 8.21
C PRO A 109 -1.59 -0.24 8.08
N TRP A 110 -0.62 -0.34 8.98
CA TRP A 110 0.64 0.38 8.87
C TRP A 110 1.51 -0.28 7.82
N LYS A 111 2.25 0.55 7.08
CA LYS A 111 3.14 0.11 6.00
C LYS A 111 4.59 0.27 6.44
N ARG A 112 5.43 -0.64 5.97
CA ARG A 112 6.87 -0.58 6.22
C ARG A 112 7.45 0.67 5.55
N VAL A 113 8.29 1.40 6.28
CA VAL A 113 8.93 2.63 5.80
C VAL A 113 10.43 2.64 6.11
N TRP A 114 11.22 3.24 5.23
CA TRP A 114 12.66 3.45 5.44
C TRP A 114 13.18 4.58 4.55
N LEU A 115 14.41 5.04 4.79
CA LEU A 115 15.11 5.96 3.90
C LEU A 115 16.05 5.18 2.98
N ASN A 116 16.10 5.54 1.70
CA ASN A 116 17.14 5.04 0.80
C ASN A 116 18.46 5.82 0.96
N ASP A 117 19.48 5.44 0.19
CA ASP A 117 20.80 6.08 0.21
C ASP A 117 20.75 7.56 -0.21
N ASP A 118 19.79 7.92 -1.05
CA ASP A 118 19.56 9.30 -1.45
C ASP A 118 18.82 10.11 -0.37
N GLY A 119 18.30 9.50 0.70
CA GLY A 119 17.52 10.15 1.75
C GLY A 119 16.05 10.40 1.40
N ASP A 120 15.53 9.69 0.39
CA ASP A 120 14.10 9.66 0.08
C ASP A 120 13.37 8.66 0.97
N LEU A 121 12.13 8.99 1.34
CA LEU A 121 11.23 8.12 2.08
C LEU A 121 10.64 7.06 1.15
N LEU A 122 10.93 5.80 1.43
CA LEU A 122 10.36 4.65 0.74
C LEU A 122 9.26 4.01 1.60
N VAL A 123 8.17 3.60 0.93
CA VAL A 123 7.03 2.93 1.56
C VAL A 123 6.75 1.62 0.82
N ASP A 124 6.83 0.49 1.51
CA ASP A 124 6.41 -0.80 0.96
C ASP A 124 4.93 -1.06 1.26
N ARG A 125 4.11 -1.03 0.21
CA ARG A 125 2.65 -1.23 0.30
C ARG A 125 2.27 -2.69 0.51
N SER A 126 3.16 -3.64 0.21
CA SER A 126 2.89 -5.08 0.32
C SER A 126 3.08 -5.63 1.74
N THR A 127 3.87 -4.93 2.57
CA THR A 127 4.18 -5.37 3.93
C THR A 127 3.39 -4.56 4.96
N ASP A 128 2.49 -5.25 5.67
CA ASP A 128 1.83 -4.72 6.86
C ASP A 128 2.73 -4.92 8.09
N VAL A 129 2.88 -3.88 8.89
CA VAL A 129 3.71 -3.89 10.11
C VAL A 129 2.88 -3.50 11.34
N PRO A 130 3.23 -3.95 12.55
CA PRO A 130 2.59 -3.46 13.76
C PRO A 130 2.86 -1.96 13.98
N PRO A 131 1.91 -1.21 14.56
CA PRO A 131 2.15 0.17 14.95
C PRO A 131 3.35 0.30 15.89
N LEU A 132 4.17 1.34 15.70
CA LEU A 132 5.35 1.65 16.53
C LEU A 132 6.43 0.56 16.57
N ALA A 133 6.39 -0.41 15.65
CA ALA A 133 7.50 -1.33 15.45
C ALA A 133 8.73 -0.60 14.90
N ARG A 134 9.92 -1.19 15.09
CA ARG A 134 11.19 -0.59 14.64
C ARG A 134 11.21 -0.26 13.14
N ASP A 135 10.51 -1.06 12.34
CA ASP A 135 10.52 -1.00 10.88
C ASP A 135 9.26 -0.30 10.32
N SER A 136 8.37 0.17 11.21
CA SER A 136 7.15 0.90 10.86
C SER A 136 7.33 2.42 10.98
N PHE A 137 8.55 2.87 11.28
CA PHE A 137 8.81 4.21 11.74
C PHE A 137 10.22 4.68 11.33
N VAL A 138 10.32 5.83 10.66
CA VAL A 138 11.59 6.55 10.46
C VAL A 138 11.69 7.62 11.53
N ARG A 139 12.54 7.38 12.53
CA ARG A 139 12.78 8.33 13.62
C ARG A 139 13.64 9.50 13.13
N VAL A 140 13.33 10.70 13.61
CA VAL A 140 14.06 11.95 13.32
C VAL A 140 14.74 12.45 14.58
#